data_AF-A0A8I1R2G4-F1
#
_entry.id   AF-A0A8I1R2G4-F1
#
_cell.length_a   1.000
_cell.length_b   1.000
_cell.length_c   1.000
_cell.angle_alpha   90.00
_cell.angle_beta   90.00
_cell.angle_gamma   90.00
#
_symmetry.space_group_name_H-M   'P 1'
#
loop_
_entity.id
_entity.type
_entity.pdbx_description
1 polymer ?
#
loop_
_entity_poly.entity_id
_entity_poly.type
_entity_poly.pdbx_seq_one_letter_code
_entity_poly.pdbx_strand_id
1 'polypeptide(L)'
;MSTSRGKERGLGTDFDRWLGQLFRKGPFTALIVLVKIAQPRIEPLRSSFVHVVGDELDWGDIVLMLRGAGVNWDGAAFFPTRGDDGGLVPDDVARARLRELEGALHQSRLVLNEGAFFDVWGRNLKVEEAD
;
A
#
# COMPACT_ATOMS: atom_id res chain seq x y z
N MET A 1 13.72 -17.69 -27.41
CA MET A 1 14.36 -17.48 -26.10
C MET A 1 14.36 -15.99 -25.83
N SER A 2 13.39 -15.50 -25.06
CA SER A 2 13.32 -14.09 -24.67
C SER A 2 14.10 -13.95 -23.37
N THR A 3 15.18 -13.19 -23.39
CA THR A 3 16.00 -12.92 -22.22
C THR A 3 15.21 -11.98 -21.30
N SER A 4 14.65 -12.53 -20.21
CA SER A 4 14.22 -11.75 -19.06
C SER A 4 15.44 -11.02 -18.51
N ARG A 5 15.62 -9.77 -18.96
CA ARG A 5 16.65 -8.88 -18.46
C ARG A 5 16.23 -8.52 -17.03
N GLY A 6 16.72 -9.30 -16.07
CA GLY A 6 16.59 -8.97 -14.66
C GLY A 6 17.11 -7.56 -14.46
N LYS A 7 16.19 -6.62 -14.19
CA LYS A 7 16.51 -5.25 -13.82
C LYS A 7 17.37 -5.36 -12.56
N GLU A 8 18.65 -5.01 -12.66
CA GLU A 8 19.55 -4.95 -11.51
C GLU A 8 18.88 -4.08 -10.44
N ARG A 9 18.38 -4.71 -9.37
CA ARG A 9 17.69 -4.02 -8.26
C ARG A 9 18.72 -3.25 -7.44
N GLY A 10 19.19 -2.12 -7.97
CA GLY A 10 19.92 -1.14 -7.18
C GLY A 10 19.01 -0.59 -6.09
N LEU A 11 19.38 -0.83 -4.83
CA LEU A 11 18.84 -0.25 -3.58
C LEU A 11 17.53 0.55 -3.75
N GLY A 12 16.43 -0.12 -4.08
CA GLY A 12 15.16 0.55 -4.39
C GLY A 12 14.61 1.40 -3.24
N THR A 13 13.50 2.09 -3.49
CA THR A 13 12.76 2.90 -2.51
C THR A 13 12.45 2.09 -1.23
N ASP A 14 12.03 2.77 -0.16
CA ASP A 14 11.56 2.04 1.04
C ASP A 14 10.41 1.09 0.68
N PHE A 15 9.56 1.49 -0.26
CA PHE A 15 8.52 0.64 -0.83
C PHE A 15 9.08 -0.63 -1.50
N ASP A 16 10.07 -0.50 -2.40
CA ASP A 16 10.60 -1.65 -3.13
C ASP A 16 11.24 -2.68 -2.18
N ARG A 17 11.92 -2.17 -1.14
CA ARG A 17 12.48 -3.00 -0.07
C ARG A 17 11.40 -3.68 0.76
N TRP A 18 10.35 -2.96 1.14
CA TRP A 18 9.21 -3.50 1.88
C TRP A 18 8.48 -4.58 1.08
N LEU A 19 8.17 -4.32 -0.20
CA LEU A 19 7.45 -5.25 -1.07
C LEU A 19 8.24 -6.54 -1.25
N GLY A 20 9.54 -6.43 -1.53
CA GLY A 20 10.41 -7.61 -1.67
C GLY A 20 10.52 -8.44 -0.39
N GLN A 21 10.54 -7.81 0.79
CA GLN A 21 10.52 -8.54 2.06
C GLN A 21 9.17 -9.22 2.33
N LEU A 22 8.08 -8.53 2.04
CA LEU A 22 6.73 -9.03 2.29
C LEU A 22 6.38 -10.19 1.35
N PHE A 23 6.79 -10.11 0.08
CA PHE A 23 6.52 -11.12 -0.92
C PHE A 23 7.31 -12.42 -0.71
N ARG A 24 8.41 -12.41 0.06
CA ARG A 24 9.08 -13.65 0.51
C ARG A 24 8.15 -14.59 1.29
N LYS A 25 7.05 -14.06 1.83
CA LYS A 25 6.00 -14.83 2.52
C LYS A 25 4.88 -15.31 1.57
N GLY A 26 5.06 -15.15 0.26
CA GLY A 26 4.10 -15.52 -0.77
C GLY A 26 3.12 -14.40 -1.14
N PRO A 27 2.18 -14.69 -2.06
CA PRO A 27 1.15 -13.76 -2.51
C PRO A 27 0.32 -13.19 -1.36
N PHE A 28 -0.24 -12.00 -1.57
CA PHE A 28 -1.11 -11.34 -0.60
C PHE A 28 -2.04 -10.36 -1.30
N THR A 29 -3.12 -10.00 -0.62
CA THR A 29 -3.96 -8.88 -1.04
C THR A 29 -3.50 -7.62 -0.29
N ALA A 30 -3.23 -6.54 -1.00
CA ALA A 30 -2.91 -5.25 -0.38
C ALA A 30 -4.19 -4.40 -0.35
N LEU A 31 -4.65 -4.01 0.83
CA LEU A 31 -5.63 -2.93 0.97
C LEU A 31 -4.87 -1.61 0.89
N ILE A 32 -5.36 -0.68 0.09
CA ILE A 32 -4.67 0.58 -0.22
C ILE A 32 -5.55 1.74 0.20
N VAL A 33 -4.96 2.71 0.89
CA VAL A 33 -5.60 3.99 1.24
C VAL A 33 -4.72 5.13 0.73
N LEU A 34 -5.29 5.95 -0.16
CA LEU A 34 -4.69 7.20 -0.61
C LEU A 34 -5.03 8.30 0.38
N VAL A 35 -4.05 9.12 0.72
CA VAL A 35 -4.23 10.22 1.69
C VAL A 35 -3.71 11.55 1.14
N LYS A 36 -4.37 12.62 1.55
CA LYS A 36 -3.86 14.00 1.50
C LYS A 36 -3.20 14.32 2.84
N ILE A 37 -2.04 14.95 2.80
CA ILE A 37 -1.32 15.46 3.97
C ILE A 37 -1.37 16.98 3.88
N ALA A 38 -2.26 17.58 4.65
CA ALA A 38 -2.43 19.02 4.76
C ALA A 38 -2.22 19.41 6.22
N GLN A 39 -0.97 19.66 6.62
CA GLN A 39 -0.58 19.87 8.02
C GLN A 39 -1.53 20.87 8.74
N PRO A 40 -2.04 20.52 9.95
CA PRO A 40 -1.72 19.34 10.77
C PRO A 40 -2.58 18.10 10.48
N ARG A 41 -3.38 18.10 9.40
CA ARG A 41 -4.40 17.09 9.11
C ARG A 41 -3.91 16.05 8.09
N ILE A 42 -4.24 14.79 8.37
CA ILE A 42 -4.18 13.70 7.39
C ILE A 42 -5.62 13.31 7.02
N GLU A 43 -5.89 13.24 5.72
CA GLU A 43 -7.22 12.98 5.17
C GLU A 43 -7.18 11.84 4.14
N PRO A 44 -7.81 10.68 4.42
CA PRO A 44 -8.07 9.64 3.43
C PRO A 44 -8.97 10.15 2.31
N LEU A 45 -8.55 9.89 1.08
CA LEU A 45 -9.22 10.35 -0.14
C LEU A 45 -9.99 9.23 -0.83
N ARG A 46 -9.31 8.09 -1.02
CA ARG A 46 -9.82 6.91 -1.74
C ARG A 46 -9.18 5.67 -1.17
N SER A 47 -9.89 4.56 -1.30
CA SER A 47 -9.49 3.24 -0.87
C SER A 47 -9.68 2.26 -2.02
N SER A 48 -8.85 1.23 -2.06
CA SER A 48 -8.97 0.13 -3.02
C SER A 48 -8.24 -1.10 -2.49
N PHE A 49 -8.22 -2.19 -3.25
CA PHE A 49 -7.37 -3.33 -2.98
C PHE A 49 -6.82 -3.91 -4.28
N VAL A 50 -5.68 -4.59 -4.19
CA VAL A 50 -5.07 -5.32 -5.30
C VAL A 50 -4.54 -6.66 -4.82
N HIS A 51 -4.47 -7.63 -5.72
CA HIS A 51 -3.80 -8.90 -5.47
C HIS A 51 -2.36 -8.83 -5.98
N VAL A 52 -1.42 -9.08 -5.08
CA VAL A 52 0.00 -9.09 -5.38
C VAL A 52 0.44 -10.55 -5.50
N VAL A 53 0.72 -10.98 -6.74
CA VAL A 53 1.10 -12.35 -7.09
C VAL A 53 2.56 -12.48 -7.52
N GLY A 54 3.33 -11.40 -7.45
CA GLY A 54 4.74 -11.30 -7.82
C GLY A 54 5.38 -10.07 -7.19
N ASP A 55 6.70 -9.93 -7.33
CA ASP A 55 7.48 -8.79 -6.85
C ASP A 55 8.12 -7.99 -8.00
N GLU A 56 7.59 -8.11 -9.22
CA GLU A 56 8.06 -7.39 -10.39
C GLU A 56 7.64 -5.91 -10.38
N LEU A 57 6.66 -5.54 -9.56
CA LEU A 57 6.19 -4.17 -9.39
C LEU A 57 7.24 -3.33 -8.67
N ASP A 58 7.62 -2.20 -9.26
CA ASP A 58 8.38 -1.16 -8.55
C ASP A 58 7.48 0.02 -8.13
N TRP A 59 8.01 0.92 -7.31
CA TRP A 59 7.25 2.09 -6.86
C TRP A 59 6.72 2.95 -8.02
N GLY A 60 7.44 3.02 -9.15
CA GLY A 60 7.01 3.76 -10.33
C GLY A 60 5.73 3.18 -10.94
N ASP A 61 5.65 1.86 -11.05
CA ASP A 61 4.45 1.14 -11.50
C ASP A 61 3.26 1.40 -10.57
N ILE A 62 3.50 1.40 -9.26
CA ILE A 62 2.48 1.68 -8.25
C ILE A 62 1.98 3.12 -8.36
N VAL A 63 2.87 4.11 -8.48
CA VAL A 63 2.45 5.51 -8.67
C VAL A 63 1.60 5.64 -9.94
N LEU A 64 1.99 4.99 -11.04
CA LEU A 64 1.22 5.01 -12.28
C LEU A 64 -0.18 4.41 -12.09
N MET A 65 -0.30 3.28 -11.39
CA MET A 65 -1.59 2.67 -11.05
C MET A 65 -2.44 3.61 -10.19
N LEU A 66 -1.87 4.18 -9.12
CA LEU A 66 -2.61 5.00 -8.14
C LEU A 66 -3.06 6.35 -8.72
N ARG A 67 -2.36 6.88 -9.72
CA ARG A 67 -2.83 8.07 -10.48
C ARG A 67 -4.18 7.84 -11.16
N GLY A 68 -4.53 6.59 -11.48
CA GLY A 68 -5.84 6.22 -12.02
C GLY A 68 -7.02 6.51 -11.07
N ALA A 69 -6.77 6.75 -9.79
CA ALA A 69 -7.81 7.08 -8.81
C ALA A 69 -8.45 8.47 -9.00
N GLY A 70 -7.86 9.33 -9.83
CA GLY A 70 -8.42 10.65 -10.17
C GLY A 70 -8.41 11.67 -9.01
N VAL A 71 -7.58 11.46 -7.99
CA VAL A 71 -7.41 12.35 -6.83
C VAL A 71 -5.94 12.73 -6.66
N ASN A 72 -5.69 13.95 -6.15
CA ASN A 72 -4.34 14.39 -5.82
C ASN A 72 -3.95 13.93 -4.40
N TRP A 73 -3.11 12.91 -4.30
CA TRP A 73 -2.68 12.29 -3.04
C TRP A 73 -1.20 12.60 -2.73
N ASP A 74 -0.87 12.68 -1.45
CA ASP A 74 0.49 12.95 -0.95
C ASP A 74 1.16 11.70 -0.37
N GLY A 75 0.37 10.71 0.04
CA GLY A 75 0.86 9.39 0.42
C GLY A 75 -0.13 8.25 0.18
N ALA A 76 0.37 7.03 0.26
CA ALA A 76 -0.39 5.80 0.13
C ALA A 76 -0.01 4.81 1.23
N ALA A 77 -1.01 4.31 1.96
CA ALA A 77 -0.85 3.29 2.99
C ALA A 77 -1.30 1.93 2.46
N PHE A 78 -0.49 0.91 2.71
CA PHE A 78 -0.69 -0.47 2.28
C PHE A 78 -0.86 -1.38 3.50
N PHE A 79 -1.97 -2.10 3.55
CA PHE A 79 -2.29 -3.06 4.61
C PHE A 79 -2.31 -4.45 3.97
N PRO A 80 -1.20 -5.20 4.07
CA PRO A 80 -1.11 -6.51 3.47
C PRO A 80 -1.92 -7.51 4.28
N THR A 81 -2.77 -8.25 3.60
CA THR A 81 -3.68 -9.21 4.22
C THR A 81 -3.64 -10.52 3.45
N ARG A 82 -3.79 -11.63 4.18
CA ARG A 82 -3.77 -12.99 3.64
C ARG A 82 -5.01 -13.76 4.07
N GLY A 83 -5.37 -14.76 3.27
CA GLY A 83 -6.36 -15.77 3.63
C GLY A 83 -5.81 -16.73 4.68
N ASP A 84 -6.67 -17.61 5.19
CA ASP A 84 -6.30 -18.61 6.20
C ASP A 84 -5.27 -19.62 5.68
N ASP A 85 -5.20 -19.80 4.35
CA ASP A 85 -4.21 -20.60 3.65
C ASP A 85 -2.87 -19.87 3.43
N GLY A 86 -2.76 -18.62 3.88
CA GLY A 86 -1.58 -17.77 3.67
C GLY A 86 -1.51 -17.11 2.29
N GLY A 87 -2.55 -17.25 1.46
CA GLY A 87 -2.62 -16.71 0.10
C GLY A 87 -3.44 -15.42 -0.02
N LEU A 88 -3.99 -15.21 -1.21
CA LEU A 88 -4.89 -14.08 -1.50
C LEU A 88 -6.19 -14.22 -0.72
N VAL A 89 -6.77 -13.10 -0.29
CA VAL A 89 -8.17 -13.12 0.17
C VAL A 89 -9.12 -12.98 -1.02
N PRO A 90 -10.32 -13.60 -0.96
CA PRO A 90 -11.39 -13.34 -1.92
C PRO A 90 -11.82 -11.86 -1.97
N ASP A 91 -12.35 -11.42 -3.11
CA ASP A 91 -12.79 -10.03 -3.36
C ASP A 91 -13.80 -9.51 -2.33
N ASP A 92 -14.78 -10.33 -1.96
CA ASP A 92 -15.81 -9.96 -0.99
C ASP A 92 -15.21 -9.78 0.42
N VAL A 93 -14.27 -10.65 0.80
CA VAL A 93 -13.50 -10.52 2.04
C VAL A 93 -12.60 -9.27 2.00
N ALA A 94 -11.94 -9.00 0.86
CA ALA A 94 -11.13 -7.78 0.70
C ALA A 94 -11.98 -6.52 0.86
N ARG A 95 -13.17 -6.48 0.25
CA ARG A 95 -14.12 -5.36 0.37
C ARG A 95 -14.62 -5.19 1.79
N ALA A 96 -14.90 -6.28 2.51
CA ALA A 96 -15.30 -6.22 3.91
C ALA A 96 -14.19 -5.62 4.78
N ARG A 97 -12.96 -6.14 4.67
CA ARG A 97 -11.79 -5.64 5.41
C ARG A 97 -11.47 -4.18 5.06
N LEU A 98 -11.66 -3.78 3.79
CA LEU A 98 -11.45 -2.39 3.37
C LEU A 98 -12.46 -1.44 4.06
N ARG A 99 -13.73 -1.84 4.19
CA ARG A 99 -14.75 -1.05 4.90
C ARG A 99 -14.47 -0.94 6.39
N GLU A 100 -13.98 -2.01 7.00
CA GLU A 100 -13.55 -1.99 8.41
C GLU A 100 -12.38 -1.03 8.60
N LEU A 101 -11.39 -1.08 7.72
CA LEU A 101 -10.25 -0.16 7.72
C LEU A 101 -10.69 1.30 7.54
N GLU A 102 -11.62 1.58 6.62
CA GLU A 102 -12.20 2.91 6.45
C GLU A 102 -12.88 3.41 7.74
N GLY A 103 -13.64 2.55 8.41
CA GLY A 103 -14.27 2.86 9.69
C GLY A 103 -13.24 3.16 10.79
N ALA A 104 -12.20 2.34 10.91
CA ALA A 104 -11.12 2.55 11.87
C ALA A 104 -10.36 3.86 11.60
N LEU A 105 -10.06 4.16 10.33
CA LEU A 105 -9.40 5.41 9.94
C LEU A 105 -10.27 6.63 10.20
N HIS A 106 -11.60 6.51 10.11
CA HIS A 106 -12.52 7.59 10.49
C HIS A 106 -12.43 7.91 11.98
N GLN A 107 -12.19 6.91 12.82
CA GLN A 107 -12.04 7.08 14.27
C GLN A 107 -10.64 7.58 14.65
N SER A 108 -9.58 7.08 14.01
CA SER A 108 -8.21 7.49 14.29
C SER A 108 -7.31 7.41 13.06
N ARG A 109 -6.57 8.48 12.77
CA ARG A 109 -5.55 8.50 11.70
C ARG A 109 -4.29 7.71 12.06
N LEU A 110 -4.09 7.39 13.35
CA LEU A 110 -2.94 6.59 13.80
C LEU A 110 -2.99 5.15 13.26
N VAL A 111 -4.16 4.67 12.85
CA VAL A 111 -4.33 3.37 12.17
C VAL A 111 -3.46 3.27 10.91
N LEU A 112 -3.08 4.39 10.28
CA LEU A 112 -2.13 4.40 9.17
C LEU A 112 -0.77 3.76 9.53
N ASN A 113 -0.37 3.82 10.81
CA ASN A 113 0.88 3.22 11.29
C ASN A 113 0.82 1.69 11.45
N GLU A 114 -0.37 1.08 11.38
CA GLU A 114 -0.52 -0.38 11.37
C GLU A 114 -0.20 -0.96 9.98
N GLY A 115 -0.25 -0.12 8.95
CA GLY A 115 0.15 -0.44 7.59
C GLY A 115 1.57 0.04 7.25
N ALA A 116 1.97 -0.17 6.01
CA ALA A 116 3.16 0.44 5.44
C ALA A 116 2.76 1.71 4.70
N PHE A 117 3.20 2.87 5.18
CA PHE A 117 2.78 4.17 4.68
C PHE A 117 3.94 4.85 3.95
N PHE A 118 3.69 5.33 2.73
CA PHE A 118 4.72 5.91 1.87
C PHE A 118 4.29 7.26 1.28
N ASP A 119 5.25 8.16 1.10
CA ASP A 119 5.05 9.40 0.34
C ASP A 119 5.14 9.16 -1.18
N VAL A 120 4.88 10.19 -1.99
CA VAL A 120 4.95 10.12 -3.46
C VAL A 120 6.31 9.67 -4.02
N TRP A 121 7.39 9.70 -3.23
CA TRP A 121 8.73 9.24 -3.62
C TRP A 121 9.04 7.82 -3.10
N GLY A 122 8.09 7.16 -2.45
CA GLY A 122 8.23 5.79 -1.96
C GLY A 122 9.03 5.71 -0.67
N ARG A 123 9.16 6.82 0.07
CA ARG A 123 9.83 6.87 1.37
C ARG A 123 8.83 6.59 2.48
N ASN A 124 9.25 5.86 3.50
CA ASN A 124 8.36 5.50 4.61
C ASN A 124 7.95 6.74 5.41
N LEU A 125 6.67 6.81 5.76
CA LEU A 125 6.06 7.84 6.58
C LEU A 125 5.53 7.24 7.88
N LYS A 126 5.57 8.03 8.95
CA LYS A 126 4.94 7.73 10.22
C LYS A 126 4.05 8.89 10.65
N VAL A 127 2.88 8.58 11.19
CA VAL A 127 1.98 9.56 11.80
C VAL A 127 2.28 9.65 13.28
N GLU A 128 2.41 10.86 13.79
CA GLU A 128 2.61 11.15 15.21
C GLU A 128 1.40 11.92 15.76
N GLU A 129 1.15 11.77 17.05
CA GLU A 129 0.15 12.60 17.74
C GLU A 129 0.66 14.04 17.78
N ALA A 130 -0.24 15.00 17.56
CA ALA A 130 0.09 16.41 17.77
C ALA A 130 -0.05 16.71 19.26
N ASP A 131 1.04 17.16 19.88
CA ASP A 131 1.07 17.66 21.26
C ASP A 131 0.16 18.89 21.48
#